data_AF-A0A7S2N263-F1
#
_entry.id   AF-A0A7S2N263-F1
#
_cell.length_a   1.000
_cell.length_b   1.000
_cell.length_c   1.000
_cell.angle_alpha   90.00
_cell.angle_beta   90.00
_cell.angle_gamma   90.00
#
_symmetry.space_group_name_H-M   'P 1'
#
loop_
_entity.id
_entity.type
_entity.pdbx_description
1 polymer ?
#
loop_
_entity_poly.entity_id
_entity_poly.type
_entity_poly.pdbx_seq_one_letter_code
_entity_poly.pdbx_strand_id
1 'polypeptide(L)'
;RTRAMWSRSDLQTTLRHAGLPQALASPQGLVAVVAGGAVLLRWVRQLCAPVDRFPRVPGVPLLGVALQLADPLRFFERIEGWSREYGSDGAFEMNLVGMRVVACCNWQTAREVLALRPFKVRRSSQVDKTGLTCPSVFCSKGRQWSLQRRMIAPAFSESALRCYLPDVCGVVDTLLAQVGFLVEAGQPVNMSDLMRRFTADVISKLVFGQDFGSLQECSPDLDVLTTWMEALCSRMMAPVPYWRIPGLARLFDSGDGAMARLREKFLALLDDPRGSASATLLTKLVAVEGEKLSREELLGNLMLFFAAGTDTSGFAAAWALYHLSQHPEVQ
;
A
#
# COMPACT_ATOMS: atom_id res chain seq x y z
N ARG A 1 40.02 34.19 -26.01
CA ARG A 1 39.05 35.10 -26.68
C ARG A 1 37.70 34.41 -26.56
N THR A 2 36.71 34.77 -25.74
CA THR A 2 36.35 36.01 -25.04
C THR A 2 35.58 35.58 -23.77
N ARG A 3 36.14 35.77 -22.57
CA ARG A 3 35.39 35.63 -21.31
C ARG A 3 34.57 36.91 -21.15
N ALA A 4 33.27 36.85 -21.37
CA ALA A 4 32.37 37.96 -21.00
C ALA A 4 32.30 38.02 -19.47
N MET A 5 33.13 38.89 -18.88
CA MET A 5 33.02 39.27 -17.47
C MET A 5 31.80 40.19 -17.36
N TRP A 6 30.70 39.65 -16.82
CA TRP A 6 29.56 40.45 -16.43
C TRP A 6 30.02 41.47 -15.41
N SER A 7 29.75 42.75 -15.66
CA SER A 7 30.09 43.81 -14.71
C SER A 7 29.16 43.72 -13.49
N ARG A 8 29.62 44.19 -12.32
CA ARG A 8 28.80 44.21 -11.09
C ARG A 8 27.46 44.93 -11.28
N SER A 9 27.40 45.91 -12.18
CA SER A 9 26.18 46.64 -12.54
C SER A 9 25.19 45.77 -13.32
N ASP A 10 25.67 44.87 -14.20
CA ASP A 10 24.79 44.03 -15.01
C ASP A 10 24.06 43.00 -14.15
N LEU A 11 24.76 42.40 -13.17
CA LEU A 11 24.16 41.48 -12.19
C LEU A 11 23.11 42.16 -11.29
N GLN A 12 23.37 43.40 -10.85
CA GLN A 12 22.43 44.14 -10.01
C GLN A 12 21.16 44.55 -10.77
N THR A 13 21.28 44.90 -12.05
CA THR A 13 20.14 45.29 -12.89
C THR A 13 19.26 44.08 -13.20
N THR A 14 19.87 42.93 -13.50
CA THR A 14 19.14 41.69 -13.77
C THR A 14 18.40 41.17 -12.54
N LEU A 15 19.01 41.28 -11.34
CA LEU A 15 18.39 40.86 -10.08
C LEU A 15 17.22 41.76 -9.65
N ARG A 16 17.23 43.06 -10.02
CA ARG A 16 16.11 43.99 -9.77
C ARG A 16 14.90 43.71 -10.66
N HIS A 17 15.10 43.28 -11.91
CA HIS A 17 13.99 42.92 -12.81
C HIS A 17 13.31 41.59 -12.46
N ALA A 18 13.99 40.70 -11.71
CA ALA A 18 13.47 39.40 -11.32
C ALA A 18 12.51 39.43 -10.10
N GLY A 19 12.16 40.61 -9.57
CA GLY A 19 11.20 40.74 -8.46
C GLY A 19 11.65 40.13 -7.13
N LEU A 20 12.95 39.85 -6.96
CA LEU A 20 13.49 39.30 -5.71
C LEU A 20 13.59 40.40 -4.63
N PRO A 21 13.24 40.10 -3.36
CA PRO A 21 13.28 41.09 -2.28
C PRO A 21 14.69 41.70 -2.13
N GLN A 22 14.78 43.02 -1.96
CA GLN A 22 16.02 43.81 -1.94
C GLN A 22 17.10 43.29 -0.97
N ALA A 23 16.72 42.53 0.06
CA ALA A 23 17.63 41.85 0.98
C ALA A 23 18.60 40.87 0.27
N LEU A 24 18.17 40.21 -0.81
CA LEU A 24 18.96 39.25 -1.60
C LEU A 24 19.97 39.90 -2.55
N ALA A 25 19.79 41.18 -2.87
CA ALA A 25 20.68 41.95 -3.75
C ALA A 25 21.92 42.50 -3.02
N SER A 26 21.98 42.37 -1.70
CA SER A 26 23.15 42.73 -0.90
C SER A 26 24.22 41.61 -0.94
N PRO A 27 25.52 41.93 -0.89
CA PRO A 27 26.59 40.92 -0.82
C PRO A 27 26.40 39.96 0.36
N GLN A 28 25.86 40.47 1.48
CA GLN A 28 25.57 39.69 2.68
C GLN A 28 24.37 38.74 2.49
N GLY A 29 23.33 39.17 1.77
CA GLY A 29 22.18 38.32 1.42
C GLY A 29 22.56 37.17 0.48
N LEU A 30 23.43 37.43 -0.49
CA LEU A 30 23.92 36.40 -1.42
C LEU A 30 24.80 35.36 -0.69
N VAL A 31 25.65 35.81 0.23
CA VAL A 31 26.43 34.93 1.12
C VAL A 31 25.51 34.12 2.04
N ALA A 32 24.43 34.71 2.57
CA ALA A 32 23.47 34.00 3.42
C ALA A 32 22.70 32.91 2.66
N VAL A 33 22.33 33.14 1.39
CA VAL A 33 21.70 32.12 0.53
C VAL A 33 22.66 31.01 0.18
N VAL A 34 23.91 31.33 -0.18
CA VAL A 34 24.93 30.32 -0.49
C VAL A 34 25.31 29.53 0.76
N ALA A 35 25.45 30.18 1.91
CA ALA A 35 25.71 29.52 3.19
C ALA A 35 24.51 28.67 3.64
N GLY A 36 23.28 29.19 3.52
CA GLY A 36 22.05 28.46 3.81
C GLY A 36 21.88 27.26 2.88
N GLY A 37 22.16 27.42 1.60
CA GLY A 37 22.18 26.35 0.60
C GLY A 37 23.27 25.31 0.89
N ALA A 38 24.47 25.73 1.30
CA ALA A 38 25.58 24.84 1.67
C ALA A 38 25.31 24.08 2.98
N VAL A 39 24.67 24.72 3.96
CA VAL A 39 24.21 24.09 5.21
C VAL A 39 23.10 23.10 4.91
N LEU A 40 22.12 23.46 4.06
CA LEU A 40 21.07 22.56 3.60
C LEU A 40 21.67 21.36 2.84
N LEU A 41 22.61 21.59 1.91
CA LEU A 41 23.35 20.55 1.18
C LEU A 41 24.18 19.67 2.12
N ARG A 42 24.80 20.23 3.16
CA ARG A 42 25.55 19.48 4.17
C ARG A 42 24.63 18.67 5.06
N TRP A 43 23.49 19.22 5.46
CA TRP A 43 22.48 18.55 6.26
C TRP A 43 21.80 17.42 5.47
N VAL A 44 21.49 17.66 4.19
CA VAL A 44 21.04 16.64 3.23
C VAL A 44 22.12 15.58 3.03
N ARG A 45 23.40 15.96 2.86
CA ARG A 45 24.52 15.00 2.76
C ARG A 45 24.72 14.18 4.04
N GLN A 46 24.42 14.72 5.21
CA GLN A 46 24.50 14.01 6.48
C GLN A 46 23.32 13.05 6.68
N LEU A 47 22.11 13.43 6.25
CA LEU A 47 20.97 12.52 6.20
C LEU A 47 21.15 11.42 5.15
N CYS A 48 21.84 11.72 4.06
CA CYS A 48 22.24 10.78 3.01
C CYS A 48 23.65 10.22 3.21
N ALA A 49 24.24 10.32 4.42
CA ALA A 49 25.61 9.89 4.66
C ALA A 49 25.72 8.40 4.31
N PRO A 50 26.64 8.03 3.41
CA PRO A 50 26.75 6.67 2.91
C PRO A 50 27.12 5.74 4.06
N VAL A 51 26.34 4.67 4.21
CA VAL A 51 26.87 3.47 4.83
C VAL A 51 27.38 2.65 3.65
N ASP A 52 28.70 2.63 3.44
CA ASP A 52 29.40 1.93 2.33
C ASP A 52 29.30 0.39 2.47
N ARG A 53 28.07 -0.12 2.62
CA ARG A 53 27.81 -1.54 2.84
C ARG A 53 27.05 -2.19 1.70
N PHE A 54 26.32 -1.43 0.88
CA PHE A 54 25.52 -1.97 -0.21
C PHE A 54 25.78 -1.19 -1.51
N PRO A 55 25.80 -1.88 -2.67
CA PRO A 55 25.80 -1.22 -3.98
C PRO A 55 24.61 -0.26 -4.09
N ARG A 56 24.83 0.92 -4.67
CA ARG A 56 23.81 1.98 -4.75
C ARG A 56 23.39 2.24 -6.18
N VAL A 57 22.08 2.26 -6.41
CA VAL A 57 21.52 2.63 -7.72
C VAL A 57 21.78 4.13 -7.99
N PRO A 58 22.37 4.49 -9.15
CA PRO A 58 22.61 5.89 -9.52
C PRO A 58 21.29 6.65 -9.64
N GLY A 59 21.21 7.82 -8.99
CA GLY A 59 20.03 8.68 -9.00
C GLY A 59 20.37 10.17 -9.02
N VAL A 60 19.39 11.00 -9.35
CA VAL A 60 19.53 12.45 -9.39
C VAL A 60 19.77 12.99 -7.96
N PRO A 61 20.60 14.03 -7.75
CA PRO A 61 20.75 14.64 -6.43
C PRO A 61 19.39 15.01 -5.81
N LEU A 62 19.23 14.76 -4.50
CA LEU A 62 17.99 14.93 -3.71
C LEU A 62 16.84 13.99 -4.09
N LEU A 63 16.44 13.93 -5.37
CA LEU A 63 15.32 13.09 -5.85
C LEU A 63 15.66 11.59 -5.88
N GLY A 64 16.93 11.24 -6.00
CA GLY A 64 17.41 9.88 -6.14
C GLY A 64 16.83 9.18 -7.37
N VAL A 65 16.23 8.01 -7.19
CA VAL A 65 15.65 7.20 -8.28
C VAL A 65 14.17 7.51 -8.55
N ALA A 66 13.58 8.53 -7.91
CA ALA A 66 12.15 8.84 -8.02
C ALA A 66 11.69 9.03 -9.48
N LEU A 67 12.47 9.73 -10.31
CA LEU A 67 12.15 9.92 -11.73
C LEU A 67 12.24 8.61 -12.54
N GLN A 68 13.12 7.68 -12.13
CA GLN A 68 13.24 6.37 -12.74
C GLN A 68 12.05 5.47 -12.34
N LEU A 69 11.41 5.73 -11.20
CA LEU A 69 10.24 5.01 -10.70
C LEU A 69 8.92 5.74 -10.99
N ALA A 70 8.93 6.77 -11.84
CA ALA A 70 7.76 7.58 -12.13
C ALA A 70 6.66 6.82 -12.90
N ASP A 71 7.03 5.76 -13.62
CA ASP A 71 6.11 4.86 -14.31
C ASP A 71 5.70 3.72 -13.37
N PRO A 72 4.45 3.70 -12.85
CA PRO A 72 4.01 2.70 -11.88
C PRO A 72 3.95 1.29 -12.48
N LEU A 73 3.67 1.16 -13.78
CA LEU A 73 3.54 -0.15 -14.44
C LEU A 73 4.88 -0.87 -14.52
N ARG A 74 5.96 -0.10 -14.67
CA ARG A 74 7.33 -0.63 -14.72
C ARG A 74 8.04 -0.63 -13.37
N PHE A 75 7.34 -0.30 -12.28
CA PHE A 75 7.96 -0.19 -10.97
C PHE A 75 8.66 -1.50 -10.58
N PHE A 76 7.93 -2.62 -10.58
CA PHE A 76 8.49 -3.92 -10.16
C PHE A 76 9.55 -4.43 -11.13
N GLU A 77 9.37 -4.25 -12.45
CA GLU A 77 10.37 -4.62 -13.46
C GLU A 77 11.70 -3.89 -13.24
N ARG A 78 11.66 -2.59 -12.91
CA ARG A 78 12.88 -1.80 -12.63
C ARG A 78 13.55 -2.25 -11.34
N ILE A 79 12.77 -2.49 -10.28
CA ILE A 79 13.30 -3.01 -9.02
C ILE A 79 13.95 -4.38 -9.22
N GLU A 80 13.34 -5.25 -10.02
CA GLU A 80 13.90 -6.56 -10.37
C GLU A 80 15.18 -6.43 -11.20
N GLY A 81 15.19 -5.54 -12.20
CA GLY A 81 16.39 -5.22 -12.99
C GLY A 81 17.56 -4.79 -12.10
N TRP A 82 17.31 -3.87 -11.16
CA TRP A 82 18.32 -3.44 -10.19
C TRP A 82 18.71 -4.53 -9.21
N SER A 83 17.78 -5.42 -8.84
CA SER A 83 18.12 -6.59 -8.03
C SER A 83 19.13 -7.49 -8.74
N ARG A 84 19.03 -7.65 -10.06
CA ARG A 84 19.99 -8.43 -10.86
C ARG A 84 21.33 -7.71 -11.04
N GLU A 85 21.31 -6.39 -11.22
CA GLU A 85 22.51 -5.59 -11.48
C GLU A 85 23.31 -5.23 -10.22
N TYR A 86 22.62 -4.84 -9.15
CA TYR A 86 23.21 -4.31 -7.91
C TYR A 86 23.05 -5.24 -6.71
N GLY A 87 22.24 -6.29 -6.82
CA GLY A 87 21.87 -7.17 -5.69
C GLY A 87 22.76 -8.39 -5.51
N SER A 88 23.94 -8.46 -6.15
CA SER A 88 24.86 -9.62 -6.07
C SER A 88 25.24 -9.97 -4.63
N ASP A 89 25.40 -8.96 -3.77
CA ASP A 89 25.74 -9.11 -2.34
C ASP A 89 24.49 -9.36 -1.47
N GLY A 90 23.34 -9.63 -2.09
CA GLY A 90 22.08 -9.95 -1.43
C GLY A 90 21.22 -8.75 -1.04
N ALA A 91 21.70 -7.52 -1.24
CA ALA A 91 20.93 -6.31 -1.09
C ALA A 91 21.53 -5.14 -1.89
N PHE A 92 20.69 -4.19 -2.29
CA PHE A 92 21.13 -2.92 -2.86
C PHE A 92 20.44 -1.73 -2.18
N GLU A 93 21.04 -0.56 -2.31
CA GLU A 93 20.54 0.69 -1.78
C GLU A 93 20.03 1.61 -2.88
N MET A 94 18.93 2.31 -2.58
CA MET A 94 18.41 3.38 -3.42
C MET A 94 18.00 4.58 -2.56
N ASN A 95 18.08 5.77 -3.14
CA ASN A 95 17.55 6.98 -2.54
C ASN A 95 16.21 7.31 -3.19
N LEU A 96 15.16 7.46 -2.40
CA LEU A 96 13.84 7.88 -2.84
C LEU A 96 13.51 9.23 -2.19
N VAL A 97 13.77 10.33 -2.90
CA VAL A 97 13.47 11.70 -2.41
C VAL A 97 14.08 11.98 -1.03
N GLY A 98 15.36 11.65 -0.87
CA GLY A 98 16.10 11.82 0.40
C GLY A 98 15.90 10.68 1.39
N MET A 99 14.97 9.74 1.13
CA MET A 99 14.82 8.53 1.93
C MET A 99 15.78 7.44 1.47
N ARG A 100 16.58 6.92 2.39
CA ARG A 100 17.38 5.72 2.19
C ARG A 100 16.50 4.47 2.22
N VAL A 101 16.51 3.69 1.15
CA VAL A 101 15.80 2.41 1.03
C VAL A 101 16.82 1.32 0.69
N VAL A 102 16.81 0.23 1.46
CA VAL A 102 17.64 -0.96 1.21
C VAL A 102 16.70 -2.09 0.80
N ALA A 103 16.86 -2.58 -0.43
CA ALA A 103 16.10 -3.72 -0.96
C ALA A 103 16.88 -5.01 -0.71
N CYS A 104 16.22 -6.03 -0.16
CA CYS A 104 16.78 -7.37 -0.01
C CYS A 104 16.52 -8.17 -1.29
N CYS A 105 17.56 -8.80 -1.84
CA CYS A 105 17.52 -9.43 -3.17
C CYS A 105 17.49 -10.96 -3.12
N ASN A 106 17.71 -11.56 -1.94
CA ASN A 106 17.69 -13.00 -1.78
C ASN A 106 16.90 -13.43 -0.53
N TRP A 107 16.48 -14.70 -0.51
CA TRP A 107 15.62 -15.22 0.54
C TRP A 107 16.37 -15.39 1.88
N GLN A 108 17.68 -15.66 1.86
CA GLN A 108 18.49 -15.85 3.07
C GLN A 108 18.54 -14.55 3.89
N THR A 109 18.91 -13.44 3.25
CA THR A 109 18.93 -12.11 3.86
C THR A 109 17.52 -11.69 4.28
N ALA A 110 16.52 -11.91 3.42
CA ALA A 110 15.14 -11.59 3.76
C ALA A 110 14.67 -12.36 5.01
N ARG A 111 14.98 -13.64 5.12
CA ARG A 111 14.65 -14.47 6.29
C ARG A 111 15.28 -13.93 7.56
N GLU A 112 16.58 -13.60 7.54
CA GLU A 112 17.28 -13.03 8.70
C GLU A 112 16.67 -11.70 9.13
N VAL A 113 16.43 -10.79 8.19
CA VAL A 113 15.81 -9.48 8.46
C VAL A 113 14.40 -9.63 9.01
N LEU A 114 13.60 -10.55 8.44
CA LEU A 114 12.23 -10.79 8.89
C LEU A 114 12.19 -11.47 10.28
N ALA A 115 13.16 -12.31 10.62
CA ALA A 115 13.28 -12.94 11.94
C ALA A 115 13.55 -11.92 13.06
N LEU A 116 14.08 -10.74 12.73
CA LEU A 116 14.30 -9.64 13.67
C LEU A 116 13.02 -8.84 14.01
N ARG A 117 11.88 -9.16 13.37
CA ARG A 117 10.58 -8.57 13.69
C ARG A 117 10.02 -9.15 14.99
N PRO A 118 9.19 -8.40 15.75
CA PRO A 118 8.77 -7.01 15.50
C PRO A 118 9.64 -5.95 16.20
N PHE A 119 10.63 -6.36 17.00
CA PHE A 119 11.30 -5.45 17.95
C PHE A 119 12.54 -4.76 17.38
N LYS A 120 13.41 -5.49 16.67
CA LYS A 120 14.63 -4.94 16.03
C LYS A 120 14.32 -4.35 14.65
N VAL A 121 13.48 -5.04 13.86
CA VAL A 121 12.96 -4.53 12.59
C VAL A 121 11.47 -4.23 12.75
N ARG A 122 11.09 -2.97 12.52
CA ARG A 122 9.70 -2.51 12.58
C ARG A 122 9.12 -2.39 11.18
N ARG A 123 7.79 -2.52 11.07
CA ARG A 123 7.09 -2.19 9.82
C ARG A 123 7.23 -0.70 9.52
N SER A 124 7.30 -0.39 8.22
CA SER A 124 7.30 0.97 7.71
C SER A 124 6.11 1.76 8.27
N SER A 125 6.32 3.04 8.59
CA SER A 125 5.23 3.96 8.95
C SER A 125 4.64 4.69 7.75
N GLN A 126 5.06 4.39 6.52
CA GLN A 126 4.56 5.11 5.34
C GLN A 126 3.06 4.89 5.12
N VAL A 127 2.59 3.66 5.34
CA VAL A 127 1.15 3.32 5.26
C VAL A 127 0.35 4.18 6.25
N ASP A 128 0.81 4.34 7.49
CA ASP A 128 0.14 5.16 8.52
C ASP A 128 0.06 6.66 8.15
N LYS A 129 0.99 7.18 7.32
CA LYS A 129 1.03 8.60 6.96
C LYS A 129 -0.03 9.00 5.93
N THR A 130 -0.62 8.04 5.23
CA THR A 130 -1.60 8.25 4.16
C THR A 130 -2.92 8.83 4.67
N GLY A 131 -3.22 8.67 5.97
CA GLY A 131 -4.51 9.03 6.56
C GLY A 131 -5.64 8.09 6.17
N LEU A 132 -5.36 7.05 5.37
CA LEU A 132 -6.34 6.09 4.86
C LEU A 132 -6.32 4.75 5.59
N THR A 133 -5.76 4.70 6.79
CA THR A 133 -5.56 3.47 7.56
C THR A 133 -6.42 3.46 8.81
N CYS A 134 -7.00 2.31 9.13
CA CYS A 134 -7.63 2.06 10.43
C CYS A 134 -6.66 1.33 11.39
N PRO A 135 -6.81 1.50 12.71
CA PRO A 135 -6.13 0.67 13.70
C PRO A 135 -6.42 -0.81 13.46
N SER A 136 -5.41 -1.57 13.09
CA SER A 136 -5.57 -2.99 12.72
C SER A 136 -4.28 -3.75 13.00
N VAL A 137 -4.34 -5.09 12.94
CA VAL A 137 -3.16 -5.94 13.13
C VAL A 137 -2.12 -5.73 12.03
N PHE A 138 -2.52 -5.17 10.89
CA PHE A 138 -1.62 -4.83 9.80
C PHE A 138 -0.78 -3.57 10.10
N CYS A 139 -1.42 -2.53 10.65
CA CYS A 139 -0.76 -1.24 10.95
C CYS A 139 -0.12 -1.20 12.34
N SER A 140 -0.57 -2.05 13.27
CA SER A 140 -0.06 -2.11 14.64
C SER A 140 1.41 -2.52 14.72
N LYS A 141 2.11 -2.03 15.75
CA LYS A 141 3.55 -2.29 15.98
C LYS A 141 3.82 -2.71 17.44
N GLY A 142 4.94 -3.39 17.64
CA GLY A 142 5.42 -3.76 18.98
C GLY A 142 4.39 -4.54 19.80
N ARG A 143 4.13 -4.07 21.03
CA ARG A 143 3.22 -4.74 21.98
C ARG A 143 1.77 -4.76 21.51
N GLN A 144 1.28 -3.68 20.90
CA GLN A 144 -0.10 -3.62 20.37
C GLN A 144 -0.31 -4.66 19.27
N TRP A 145 0.65 -4.78 18.35
CA TRP A 145 0.63 -5.85 17.33
C TRP A 145 0.59 -7.24 17.97
N SER A 146 1.45 -7.49 18.95
CA SER A 146 1.50 -8.79 19.63
C SER A 146 0.18 -9.14 20.32
N LEU A 147 -0.49 -8.15 20.92
CA LEU A 147 -1.81 -8.31 21.53
C LEU A 147 -2.86 -8.65 20.47
N GLN A 148 -3.03 -7.79 19.46
CA GLN A 148 -4.03 -8.02 18.41
C GLN A 148 -3.80 -9.34 17.67
N ARG A 149 -2.55 -9.67 17.34
CA ARG A 149 -2.21 -10.94 16.67
C ARG A 149 -2.63 -12.15 17.51
N ARG A 150 -2.43 -12.11 18.83
CA ARG A 150 -2.84 -13.20 19.75
C ARG A 150 -4.37 -13.37 19.75
N MET A 151 -5.12 -12.28 19.63
CA MET A 151 -6.58 -12.32 19.60
C MET A 151 -7.15 -12.82 18.28
N ILE A 152 -6.52 -12.44 17.17
CA ILE A 152 -6.99 -12.70 15.81
C ILE A 152 -6.55 -14.08 15.31
N ALA A 153 -5.31 -14.50 15.62
CA ALA A 153 -4.74 -15.74 15.06
C ALA A 153 -5.59 -17.01 15.27
N PRO A 154 -6.28 -17.22 16.41
CA PRO A 154 -7.15 -18.39 16.59
C PRO A 154 -8.29 -18.49 15.57
N ALA A 155 -8.75 -17.37 15.01
CA ALA A 155 -9.78 -17.41 13.98
C ALA A 155 -9.26 -17.87 12.62
N PHE A 156 -7.93 -17.96 12.45
CA PHE A 156 -7.25 -18.52 11.28
C PHE A 156 -6.54 -19.85 11.60
N SER A 157 -6.92 -20.52 12.69
CA SER A 157 -6.41 -21.87 12.99
C SER A 157 -6.94 -22.89 11.99
N GLU A 158 -6.26 -24.02 11.84
CA GLU A 158 -6.73 -25.12 10.99
C GLU A 158 -8.17 -25.55 11.36
N SER A 159 -8.47 -25.67 12.66
CA SER A 159 -9.81 -26.00 13.13
C SER A 159 -10.86 -24.95 12.72
N ALA A 160 -10.53 -23.66 12.80
CA ALA A 160 -11.42 -22.60 12.35
C ALA A 160 -11.62 -22.62 10.83
N LEU A 161 -10.55 -22.84 10.06
CA LEU A 161 -10.62 -22.96 8.60
C LEU A 161 -11.50 -24.15 8.17
N ARG A 162 -11.46 -25.28 8.89
CA ARG A 162 -12.36 -26.42 8.63
C ARG A 162 -13.83 -26.06 8.85
N CYS A 163 -14.15 -25.21 9.82
CA CYS A 163 -15.52 -24.72 10.04
C CYS A 163 -16.00 -23.81 8.91
N TYR A 164 -15.08 -23.10 8.24
CA TYR A 164 -15.38 -22.19 7.13
C TYR A 164 -15.57 -22.90 5.79
N LEU A 165 -15.06 -24.12 5.66
CA LEU A 165 -15.04 -24.84 4.39
C LEU A 165 -16.45 -25.02 3.75
N PRO A 166 -17.52 -25.38 4.49
CA PRO A 166 -18.85 -25.50 3.90
C PRO A 166 -19.35 -24.18 3.29
N ASP A 167 -19.05 -23.05 3.93
CA ASP A 167 -19.41 -21.72 3.43
C ASP A 167 -18.68 -21.40 2.12
N VAL A 168 -17.37 -21.71 2.07
CA VAL A 168 -16.55 -21.56 0.87
C VAL A 168 -17.06 -22.44 -0.26
N CYS A 169 -17.39 -23.71 0.02
CA CYS A 169 -17.99 -24.61 -0.97
C CYS A 169 -19.27 -24.05 -1.56
N GLY A 170 -20.15 -23.47 -0.73
CA GLY A 170 -21.37 -22.83 -1.24
C GLY A 170 -21.10 -21.64 -2.17
N VAL A 171 -20.04 -20.85 -1.93
CA VAL A 171 -19.65 -19.77 -2.86
C VAL A 171 -19.01 -20.33 -4.15
N VAL A 172 -18.29 -21.45 -4.05
CA VAL A 172 -17.76 -22.17 -5.22
C VAL A 172 -18.89 -22.70 -6.10
N ASP A 173 -19.95 -23.27 -5.52
CA ASP A 173 -21.12 -23.74 -6.28
C ASP A 173 -21.77 -22.58 -7.05
N THR A 174 -21.91 -21.42 -6.41
CA THR A 174 -22.39 -20.18 -7.06
C THR A 174 -21.48 -19.75 -8.21
N LEU A 175 -20.15 -19.77 -8.00
CA LEU A 175 -19.17 -19.44 -9.04
C LEU A 175 -19.32 -20.39 -10.24
N LEU A 176 -19.42 -21.70 -10.00
CA LEU A 176 -19.57 -22.69 -11.06
C LEU A 176 -20.87 -22.51 -11.84
N ALA A 177 -21.97 -22.20 -11.16
CA ALA A 177 -23.23 -21.88 -11.82
C ALA A 177 -23.10 -20.63 -12.72
N GLN A 178 -22.44 -19.58 -12.22
CA GLN A 178 -22.20 -18.35 -12.98
C GLN A 178 -21.30 -18.60 -14.20
N VAL A 179 -20.25 -19.40 -14.04
CA VAL A 179 -19.38 -19.81 -15.17
C VAL A 179 -20.18 -20.61 -16.19
N GLY A 180 -21.03 -21.55 -15.77
CA GLY A 180 -21.89 -22.32 -16.65
C GLY A 180 -22.78 -21.44 -17.53
N PHE A 181 -23.45 -20.46 -16.92
CA PHE A 181 -24.27 -19.48 -17.64
C PHE A 181 -23.46 -18.66 -18.67
N LEU A 182 -22.26 -18.21 -18.29
CA LEU A 182 -21.40 -17.42 -19.19
C LEU A 182 -20.84 -18.26 -20.36
N VAL A 183 -20.55 -19.54 -20.11
CA VAL A 183 -20.12 -20.48 -21.16
C VAL A 183 -21.24 -20.75 -22.16
N GLU A 184 -22.48 -20.94 -21.69
CA GLU A 184 -23.65 -21.09 -22.57
C GLU A 184 -23.91 -19.86 -23.43
N ALA A 185 -23.63 -18.66 -22.91
CA ALA A 185 -23.69 -17.42 -23.67
C ALA A 185 -22.58 -17.29 -24.75
N GLY A 186 -21.54 -18.13 -24.70
CA GLY A 186 -20.47 -18.19 -25.69
C GLY A 186 -19.55 -16.96 -25.73
N GLN A 187 -19.54 -16.16 -24.65
CA GLN A 187 -18.75 -14.93 -24.59
C GLN A 187 -17.45 -15.11 -23.80
N PRO A 188 -16.36 -14.40 -24.18
CA PRO A 188 -15.14 -14.37 -23.37
C PRO A 188 -15.43 -13.87 -21.94
N VAL A 189 -14.89 -14.56 -20.94
CA VAL A 189 -15.07 -14.21 -19.53
C VAL A 189 -13.83 -13.50 -18.99
N ASN A 190 -14.02 -12.35 -18.35
CA ASN A 190 -12.96 -11.69 -17.61
C ASN A 190 -12.71 -12.43 -16.27
N MET A 191 -11.79 -13.41 -16.30
CA MET A 191 -11.47 -14.22 -15.13
C MET A 191 -10.86 -13.40 -13.98
N SER A 192 -10.18 -12.29 -14.26
CA SER A 192 -9.64 -11.40 -13.22
C SER A 192 -10.75 -10.75 -12.40
N ASP A 193 -11.78 -10.24 -13.07
CA ASP A 193 -12.93 -9.65 -12.38
C ASP A 193 -13.79 -10.72 -11.69
N LEU A 194 -14.00 -11.87 -12.33
CA LEU A 194 -14.77 -12.98 -11.76
C LEU A 194 -14.10 -13.55 -10.49
N MET A 195 -12.79 -13.75 -10.51
CA MET A 195 -12.05 -14.23 -9.33
C MET A 195 -12.04 -13.20 -8.21
N ARG A 196 -11.97 -11.91 -8.53
CA ARG A 196 -12.10 -10.84 -7.53
C ARG A 196 -13.46 -10.88 -6.84
N ARG A 197 -14.56 -10.97 -7.61
CA ARG A 197 -15.94 -11.12 -7.09
C ARG A 197 -16.09 -12.38 -6.23
N PHE A 198 -15.58 -13.52 -6.72
CA PHE A 198 -15.58 -14.77 -5.96
C PHE A 198 -14.91 -14.60 -4.59
N THR A 199 -13.71 -14.04 -4.55
CA THR A 199 -12.98 -13.85 -3.29
C THR A 199 -13.63 -12.82 -2.36
N ALA A 200 -14.34 -11.84 -2.93
CA ALA A 200 -15.13 -10.89 -2.15
C ALA A 200 -16.29 -11.58 -1.43
N ASP A 201 -17.04 -12.43 -2.13
CA ASP A 201 -18.16 -13.16 -1.53
C ASP A 201 -17.66 -14.20 -0.51
N VAL A 202 -16.55 -14.87 -0.80
CA VAL A 202 -15.88 -15.74 0.18
C VAL A 202 -15.54 -14.95 1.44
N ILE A 203 -14.76 -13.87 1.35
CA ILE A 203 -14.32 -13.15 2.55
C ILE A 203 -15.49 -12.48 3.27
N SER A 204 -16.49 -11.96 2.55
CA SER A 204 -17.72 -11.40 3.15
C SER A 204 -18.46 -12.44 3.96
N LYS A 205 -18.61 -13.66 3.43
CA LYS A 205 -19.28 -14.74 4.13
C LYS A 205 -18.50 -15.21 5.35
N LEU A 206 -17.18 -15.33 5.25
CA LEU A 206 -16.33 -15.73 6.38
C LEU A 206 -16.27 -14.67 7.49
N VAL A 207 -16.21 -13.40 7.10
CA VAL A 207 -16.07 -12.29 8.04
C VAL A 207 -17.42 -11.95 8.66
N PHE A 208 -18.45 -11.71 7.84
CA PHE A 208 -19.75 -11.17 8.28
C PHE A 208 -20.87 -12.21 8.35
N GLY A 209 -20.66 -13.41 7.81
CA GLY A 209 -21.72 -14.43 7.70
C GLY A 209 -22.77 -14.08 6.64
N GLN A 210 -22.48 -13.11 5.77
CA GLN A 210 -23.41 -12.62 4.75
C GLN A 210 -22.73 -12.63 3.39
N ASP A 211 -23.50 -13.00 2.37
CA ASP A 211 -23.09 -12.89 0.98
C ASP A 211 -23.30 -11.44 0.51
N PHE A 212 -22.33 -10.89 -0.22
CA PHE A 212 -22.48 -9.57 -0.84
C PHE A 212 -23.08 -9.67 -2.24
N GLY A 213 -23.20 -10.89 -2.78
CA GLY A 213 -23.80 -11.16 -4.09
C GLY A 213 -22.97 -10.63 -5.25
N SER A 214 -21.66 -10.46 -5.04
CA SER A 214 -20.74 -9.83 -6.00
C SER A 214 -20.62 -10.65 -7.28
N LEU A 215 -20.80 -11.97 -7.20
CA LEU A 215 -20.80 -12.88 -8.34
C LEU A 215 -22.00 -12.67 -9.27
N GLN A 216 -23.19 -12.38 -8.75
CA GLN A 216 -24.40 -12.18 -9.55
C GLN A 216 -24.54 -10.73 -10.01
N GLU A 217 -24.33 -9.77 -9.11
CA GLU A 217 -24.42 -8.34 -9.39
C GLU A 217 -23.10 -7.69 -8.98
N CYS A 218 -22.52 -6.85 -9.84
CA CYS A 218 -21.28 -6.16 -9.50
C CYS A 218 -21.55 -5.23 -8.30
N SER A 219 -21.11 -5.66 -7.10
CA SER A 219 -21.36 -4.88 -5.91
C SER A 219 -20.63 -3.54 -5.98
N PRO A 220 -21.32 -2.40 -5.73
CA PRO A 220 -20.68 -1.09 -5.68
C PRO A 220 -19.60 -1.02 -4.59
N ASP A 221 -19.60 -1.93 -3.62
CA ASP A 221 -18.58 -1.98 -2.57
C ASP A 221 -17.19 -2.31 -3.10
N LEU A 222 -17.10 -3.11 -4.16
CA LEU A 222 -15.82 -3.48 -4.78
C LEU A 222 -15.16 -2.27 -5.45
N ASP A 223 -15.95 -1.42 -6.07
CA ASP A 223 -15.45 -0.18 -6.69
C ASP A 223 -15.00 0.82 -5.61
N VAL A 224 -15.75 0.89 -4.49
CA VAL A 224 -15.34 1.69 -3.33
C VAL A 224 -14.05 1.15 -2.71
N LEU A 225 -13.92 -0.18 -2.57
CA LEU A 225 -12.71 -0.83 -2.10
C LEU A 225 -11.51 -0.51 -3.01
N THR A 226 -11.69 -0.66 -4.32
CA THR A 226 -10.68 -0.35 -5.34
C THR A 226 -10.23 1.11 -5.21
N THR A 227 -11.18 2.05 -5.16
CA THR A 227 -10.90 3.48 -5.00
C THR A 227 -10.09 3.77 -3.74
N TRP A 228 -10.43 3.12 -2.62
CA TRP A 228 -9.69 3.28 -1.37
C TRP A 228 -8.27 2.72 -1.46
N MET A 229 -8.10 1.53 -2.04
CA MET A 229 -6.80 0.87 -2.19
C MET A 229 -5.87 1.60 -3.18
N GLU A 230 -6.41 2.12 -4.29
CA GLU A 230 -5.66 2.94 -5.24
C GLU A 230 -5.19 4.24 -4.59
N ALA A 231 -6.06 4.92 -3.84
CA ALA A 231 -5.68 6.12 -3.09
C ALA A 231 -4.63 5.80 -2.02
N LEU A 232 -4.77 4.68 -1.30
CA LEU A 232 -3.78 4.23 -0.32
C LEU A 232 -2.40 4.02 -0.96
N CYS A 233 -2.33 3.31 -2.08
CA CYS A 233 -1.09 3.05 -2.82
C CYS A 233 -0.50 4.35 -3.39
N SER A 234 -1.33 5.21 -4.00
CA SER A 234 -0.92 6.50 -4.53
C SER A 234 -0.31 7.39 -3.44
N ARG A 235 -1.00 7.54 -2.29
CA ARG A 235 -0.49 8.32 -1.15
C ARG A 235 0.77 7.72 -0.54
N MET A 236 0.91 6.39 -0.51
CA MET A 236 2.10 5.72 0.00
C MET A 236 3.36 6.03 -0.85
N MET A 237 3.18 6.18 -2.16
CA MET A 237 4.27 6.43 -3.11
C MET A 237 4.45 7.92 -3.45
N ALA A 238 3.56 8.79 -2.97
CA ALA A 238 3.59 10.21 -3.27
C ALA A 238 4.85 10.88 -2.68
N PRO A 239 5.57 11.70 -3.47
CA PRO A 239 6.75 12.41 -2.99
C PRO A 239 6.42 13.53 -1.99
N VAL A 240 5.19 14.07 -2.06
CA VAL A 240 4.69 15.12 -1.18
C VAL A 240 3.30 14.73 -0.66
N PRO A 241 2.98 15.01 0.62
CA PRO A 241 1.71 14.62 1.22
C PRO A 241 0.56 15.56 0.81
N TYR A 242 0.17 15.51 -0.47
CA TYR A 242 -0.84 16.40 -1.06
C TYR A 242 -2.19 16.32 -0.33
N TRP A 243 -2.52 15.17 0.28
CA TRP A 243 -3.75 14.98 1.05
C TRP A 243 -3.83 15.81 2.34
N ARG A 244 -2.69 16.33 2.82
CA ARG A 244 -2.65 17.25 3.97
C ARG A 244 -2.95 18.70 3.58
N ILE A 245 -3.00 19.00 2.29
CA ILE A 245 -3.30 20.33 1.78
C ILE A 245 -4.82 20.43 1.57
N PRO A 246 -5.51 21.36 2.25
CA PRO A 246 -6.97 21.49 2.15
C PRO A 246 -7.44 21.62 0.70
N GLY A 247 -8.39 20.79 0.29
CA GLY A 247 -8.97 20.78 -1.06
C GLY A 247 -8.15 20.08 -2.14
N LEU A 248 -6.83 19.91 -1.94
CA LEU A 248 -5.94 19.32 -2.95
C LEU A 248 -6.16 17.81 -3.10
N ALA A 249 -6.47 17.10 -2.01
CA ALA A 249 -6.73 15.65 -2.01
C ALA A 249 -7.76 15.25 -3.08
N ARG A 250 -8.87 16.00 -3.16
CA ARG A 250 -10.01 15.74 -4.06
C ARG A 250 -9.67 15.86 -5.55
N LEU A 251 -8.57 16.52 -5.88
CA LEU A 251 -8.09 16.67 -7.26
C LEU A 251 -7.27 15.47 -7.72
N PHE A 252 -6.71 14.69 -6.78
CA PHE A 252 -5.79 13.59 -7.07
C PHE A 252 -6.36 12.21 -6.73
N ASP A 253 -7.21 12.11 -5.71
CA ASP A 253 -7.84 10.84 -5.33
C ASP A 253 -9.20 11.04 -4.64
N SER A 254 -9.94 9.93 -4.49
CA SER A 254 -11.22 9.87 -3.76
C SER A 254 -11.13 8.98 -2.51
N GLY A 255 -9.93 8.84 -1.94
CA GLY A 255 -9.64 7.88 -0.87
C GLY A 255 -10.41 8.15 0.42
N ASP A 256 -10.52 9.41 0.85
CA ASP A 256 -11.19 9.75 2.12
C ASP A 256 -12.70 9.45 2.05
N GLY A 257 -13.33 9.74 0.90
CA GLY A 257 -14.75 9.43 0.68
C GLY A 257 -15.00 7.92 0.58
N ALA A 258 -14.10 7.19 -0.06
CA ALA A 258 -14.17 5.73 -0.13
C ALA A 258 -14.00 5.08 1.25
N MET A 259 -13.01 5.55 2.03
CA MET A 259 -12.80 5.11 3.40
C MET A 259 -14.03 5.38 4.28
N ALA A 260 -14.64 6.56 4.16
CA ALA A 260 -15.84 6.90 4.93
C ALA A 260 -17.02 5.95 4.62
N ARG A 261 -17.27 5.67 3.34
CA ARG A 261 -18.33 4.73 2.91
C ARG A 261 -18.09 3.31 3.41
N LEU A 262 -16.87 2.80 3.28
CA LEU A 262 -16.52 1.48 3.82
C LEU A 262 -16.69 1.46 5.34
N ARG A 263 -16.20 2.48 6.03
CA ARG A 263 -16.34 2.58 7.49
C ARG A 263 -17.80 2.55 7.93
N GLU A 264 -18.66 3.33 7.29
CA GLU A 264 -20.11 3.39 7.57
C GLU A 264 -20.77 2.02 7.35
N LYS A 265 -20.50 1.37 6.22
CA LYS A 265 -21.05 0.05 5.92
C LYS A 265 -20.61 -1.00 6.93
N PHE A 266 -19.34 -1.03 7.29
CA PHE A 266 -18.80 -2.03 8.22
C PHE A 266 -19.27 -1.78 9.65
N LEU A 267 -19.51 -0.52 10.04
CA LEU A 267 -20.19 -0.18 11.29
C LEU A 267 -21.63 -0.71 11.30
N ALA A 268 -22.38 -0.53 10.21
CA ALA A 268 -23.73 -1.06 10.10
C ALA A 268 -23.76 -2.60 10.20
N LEU A 269 -22.79 -3.30 9.60
CA LEU A 269 -22.64 -4.75 9.71
C LEU A 269 -22.27 -5.21 11.13
N LEU A 270 -21.44 -4.43 11.82
CA LEU A 270 -21.09 -4.67 13.22
C LEU A 270 -22.30 -4.57 14.15
N ASP A 271 -23.18 -3.61 13.88
CA ASP A 271 -24.39 -3.36 14.68
C ASP A 271 -25.58 -4.25 14.26
N ASP A 272 -25.45 -5.05 13.20
CA ASP A 272 -26.51 -5.96 12.75
C ASP A 272 -26.59 -7.20 13.65
N PRO A 273 -27.71 -7.42 14.40
CA PRO A 273 -27.87 -8.57 15.27
C PRO A 273 -27.85 -9.92 14.53
N ARG A 274 -28.10 -9.93 13.21
CA ARG A 274 -28.02 -11.15 12.37
C ARG A 274 -26.59 -11.63 12.18
N GLY A 275 -25.61 -10.73 12.26
CA GLY A 275 -24.17 -11.07 12.18
C GLY A 275 -23.68 -11.89 13.39
N SER A 276 -24.44 -11.88 14.49
CA SER A 276 -24.12 -12.61 15.75
C SER A 276 -24.49 -14.10 15.71
N ALA A 277 -25.33 -14.52 14.76
CA ALA A 277 -25.92 -15.86 14.74
C ALA A 277 -25.02 -16.96 14.15
N SER A 278 -23.94 -16.61 13.44
CA SER A 278 -23.04 -17.56 12.77
C SER A 278 -21.63 -17.58 13.39
N ALA A 279 -20.93 -18.71 13.31
CA ALA A 279 -19.57 -18.92 13.85
C ALA A 279 -18.48 -18.21 13.00
N THR A 280 -18.70 -16.96 12.65
CA THR A 280 -17.88 -16.13 11.76
C THR A 280 -16.61 -15.60 12.44
N LEU A 281 -15.72 -14.97 11.66
CA LEU A 281 -14.60 -14.20 12.22
C LEU A 281 -15.13 -13.02 13.07
N LEU A 282 -16.19 -12.35 12.62
CA LEU A 282 -16.81 -11.24 13.35
C LEU A 282 -17.24 -11.65 14.76
N THR A 283 -17.98 -12.75 14.92
CA THR A 283 -18.46 -13.18 16.24
C THR A 283 -17.31 -13.50 17.20
N LYS A 284 -16.23 -14.13 16.70
CA LYS A 284 -15.02 -14.38 17.48
C LYS A 284 -14.32 -13.10 17.92
N LEU A 285 -14.31 -12.06 17.08
CA LEU A 285 -13.67 -10.78 17.39
C LEU A 285 -14.53 -9.89 18.31
N VAL A 286 -15.85 -9.89 18.11
CA VAL A 286 -16.82 -9.21 19.01
C VAL A 286 -16.74 -9.81 20.41
N ALA A 287 -16.59 -11.13 20.55
CA ALA A 287 -16.45 -11.80 21.85
C ALA A 287 -15.25 -11.33 22.69
N VAL A 288 -14.30 -10.61 22.10
CA VAL A 288 -13.11 -10.09 22.79
C VAL A 288 -13.03 -8.56 22.76
N GLU A 289 -14.07 -7.90 22.24
CA GLU A 289 -14.25 -6.46 22.26
C GLU A 289 -14.40 -5.97 23.72
N GLY A 290 -13.85 -4.79 24.02
CA GLY A 290 -13.91 -4.18 25.35
C GLY A 290 -12.91 -4.75 26.36
N GLU A 291 -12.62 -6.05 26.33
CA GLU A 291 -11.60 -6.66 27.18
C GLU A 291 -10.18 -6.47 26.64
N LYS A 292 -10.00 -6.63 25.31
CA LYS A 292 -8.66 -6.70 24.68
C LYS A 292 -8.57 -5.98 23.34
N LEU A 293 -9.70 -5.60 22.76
CA LEU A 293 -9.77 -4.88 21.49
C LEU A 293 -10.76 -3.71 21.61
N SER A 294 -10.36 -2.52 21.19
CA SER A 294 -11.31 -1.40 21.09
C SER A 294 -12.23 -1.57 19.88
N ARG A 295 -13.39 -0.92 19.90
CA ARG A 295 -14.34 -0.90 18.77
C ARG A 295 -13.72 -0.40 17.47
N GLU A 296 -12.84 0.59 17.57
CA GLU A 296 -12.11 1.14 16.43
C GLU A 296 -11.11 0.13 15.86
N GLU A 297 -10.43 -0.63 16.72
CA GLU A 297 -9.55 -1.73 16.29
C GLU A 297 -10.33 -2.91 15.72
N LEU A 298 -11.55 -3.18 16.23
CA LEU A 298 -12.44 -4.18 15.66
C LEU A 298 -12.80 -3.83 14.22
N LEU A 299 -13.36 -2.64 14.03
CA LEU A 299 -13.73 -2.11 12.72
C LEU A 299 -12.54 -2.10 11.76
N GLY A 300 -11.37 -1.62 12.21
CA GLY A 300 -10.17 -1.57 11.39
C GLY A 300 -9.65 -2.94 10.99
N ASN A 301 -9.79 -3.96 11.84
CA ASN A 301 -9.45 -5.34 11.48
C ASN A 301 -10.45 -5.94 10.49
N LEU A 302 -11.75 -5.67 10.61
CA LEU A 302 -12.76 -6.16 9.65
C LEU A 302 -12.54 -5.56 8.26
N MET A 303 -12.32 -4.24 8.18
CA MET A 303 -11.98 -3.57 6.92
C MET A 303 -10.70 -4.13 6.31
N LEU A 304 -9.68 -4.39 7.13
CA LEU A 304 -8.44 -5.02 6.70
C LEU A 304 -8.69 -6.43 6.12
N PHE A 305 -9.45 -7.29 6.78
CA PHE A 305 -9.65 -8.66 6.31
C PHE A 305 -10.41 -8.69 5.00
N PHE A 306 -11.46 -7.89 4.87
CA PHE A 306 -12.19 -7.77 3.62
C PHE A 306 -11.26 -7.30 2.48
N ALA A 307 -10.55 -6.20 2.67
CA ALA A 307 -9.68 -5.64 1.65
C ALA A 307 -8.52 -6.57 1.26
N ALA A 308 -7.82 -7.12 2.26
CA ALA A 308 -6.68 -7.98 2.03
C ALA A 308 -7.10 -9.33 1.44
N GLY A 309 -8.28 -9.84 1.82
CA GLY A 309 -8.81 -11.13 1.38
C GLY A 309 -9.36 -11.13 -0.04
N THR A 310 -9.93 -10.01 -0.49
CA THR A 310 -10.52 -9.86 -1.83
C THR A 310 -9.44 -9.78 -2.91
N ASP A 311 -8.72 -8.66 -3.03
CA ASP A 311 -7.91 -8.41 -4.22
C ASP A 311 -6.72 -9.37 -4.34
N THR A 312 -6.02 -9.67 -3.23
CA THR A 312 -4.80 -10.49 -3.29
C THR A 312 -5.08 -11.94 -3.70
N SER A 313 -6.12 -12.55 -3.13
CA SER A 313 -6.55 -13.91 -3.46
C SER A 313 -7.15 -13.97 -4.86
N GLY A 314 -7.95 -12.96 -5.24
CA GLY A 314 -8.58 -12.88 -6.55
C GLY A 314 -7.55 -12.80 -7.67
N PHE A 315 -6.54 -11.93 -7.53
CA PHE A 315 -5.44 -11.84 -8.49
C PHE A 315 -4.60 -13.11 -8.54
N ALA A 316 -4.31 -13.73 -7.39
CA ALA A 316 -3.56 -14.99 -7.36
C ALA A 316 -4.30 -16.12 -8.10
N ALA A 317 -5.61 -16.26 -7.87
CA ALA A 317 -6.44 -17.24 -8.57
C ALA A 317 -6.54 -16.95 -10.07
N ALA A 318 -6.70 -15.69 -10.46
CA ALA A 318 -6.75 -15.29 -11.86
C ALA A 318 -5.44 -15.60 -12.60
N TRP A 319 -4.28 -15.31 -11.99
CA TRP A 319 -2.98 -15.66 -12.55
C TRP A 319 -2.77 -17.18 -12.63
N ALA A 320 -3.20 -17.93 -11.60
CA ALA A 320 -3.12 -19.38 -11.62
C ALA A 320 -3.93 -19.96 -12.80
N LEU A 321 -5.19 -19.53 -12.97
CA LEU A 321 -6.04 -19.95 -14.08
C LEU A 321 -5.48 -19.53 -15.44
N TYR A 322 -4.91 -18.33 -15.54
CA TYR A 322 -4.22 -17.88 -16.74
C TYR A 322 -3.08 -18.84 -17.10
N HIS A 323 -2.19 -19.15 -16.15
CA HIS A 323 -1.08 -20.07 -16.42
C HIS A 323 -1.57 -21.49 -16.75
N LEU A 324 -2.59 -22.01 -16.05
CA LEU A 324 -3.18 -23.32 -16.38
C LEU A 324 -3.72 -23.33 -17.82
N SER A 325 -4.35 -22.25 -18.28
CA SER A 325 -4.85 -22.14 -19.66
C SER A 325 -3.77 -22.13 -20.72
N GLN A 326 -2.55 -21.72 -20.37
CA GLN A 326 -1.38 -21.69 -21.27
C GLN A 326 -0.58 -22.99 -21.22
N HIS A 327 -0.84 -23.84 -20.23
CA HIS A 327 -0.11 -25.08 -19.95
C HIS A 327 -1.07 -26.27 -19.78
N PRO A 328 -1.70 -26.76 -20.88
CA PRO A 328 -2.68 -27.84 -20.81
C PRO A 328 -2.15 -29.15 -20.20
N GLU A 329 -0.84 -29.36 -20.19
CA GLU A 329 -0.19 -30.50 -19.54
C GLU A 329 -0.23 -30.46 -18.01
N VAL A 330 -0.47 -29.27 -17.43
CA VAL A 330 -0.61 -29.05 -15.99
C VAL A 330 -2.08 -28.98 -15.56
N GLN A 331 -2.96 -28.55 -16.46
CA GLN A 331 -4.40 -28.34 -16.24
C GLN A 331 -5.15 -29.65 -16.00
#